data_AF-A0A5J4ZK81-F1
#
_entry.id   AF-A0A5J4ZK81-F1
#
_cell.length_a   1.000
_cell.length_b   1.000
_cell.length_c   1.000
_cell.angle_alpha   90.00
_cell.angle_beta   90.00
_cell.angle_gamma   90.00
#
_symmetry.space_group_name_H-M   'P 1'
#
loop_
_entity.id
_entity.type
_entity.pdbx_description
1 polymer ?
#
loop_
_entity_poly.entity_id
_entity_poly.type
_entity_poly.pdbx_seq_one_letter_code
_entity_poly.pdbx_strand_id
1 'polypeptide(L)'
;MARILTFLMDILVMCCWAALVEAKYMKYKDPKWPLNVRIKDLISQMTLEEKIGQMVQIGQSVTTAKVMKKYFIGSVCSGGGSYPVKSASAETWINMVNDFQRGSLSTRHGIPMIYGTDAVHGNGSTYKATIFPHNVGLGATRQVNRHISINFLKALLC
;
A
#
# COMPACT_ATOMS: atom_id res chain seq x y z
N MET A 1 -56.21 -12.73 17.35
CA MET A 1 -55.31 -11.70 17.93
C MET A 1 -53.87 -12.16 18.05
N ALA A 2 -53.56 -13.34 18.63
CA ALA A 2 -52.18 -13.83 18.78
C ALA A 2 -51.38 -13.94 17.46
N ARG A 3 -51.98 -14.44 16.37
CA ARG A 3 -51.33 -14.55 15.04
C ARG A 3 -50.96 -13.21 14.39
N ILE A 4 -51.70 -12.15 14.70
CA ILE A 4 -51.42 -10.80 14.18
C ILE A 4 -50.27 -10.18 14.97
N LEU A 5 -50.23 -10.44 16.28
CA LEU A 5 -49.18 -9.96 17.17
C LEU A 5 -47.81 -10.60 16.86
N THR A 6 -47.79 -11.89 16.53
CA THR A 6 -46.56 -12.59 16.10
C THR A 6 -46.04 -12.04 14.78
N PHE A 7 -46.91 -11.81 13.80
CA PHE A 7 -46.54 -11.26 12.49
C PHE A 7 -45.95 -9.83 12.61
N LEU A 8 -46.50 -9.01 13.51
CA LEU A 8 -45.99 -7.66 13.77
C LEU A 8 -44.63 -7.67 14.48
N MET A 9 -44.39 -8.63 15.37
CA MET A 9 -43.07 -8.83 15.99
C MET A 9 -42.03 -9.31 14.99
N ASP A 10 -42.39 -10.21 14.07
CA ASP A 10 -41.48 -10.69 13.03
C ASP A 10 -41.09 -9.56 12.05
N ILE A 11 -42.04 -8.68 11.69
CA ILE A 11 -41.77 -7.49 10.89
C ILE A 11 -40.86 -6.51 11.65
N LEU A 12 -41.11 -6.29 12.94
CA LEU A 12 -40.28 -5.41 13.77
C LEU A 12 -38.84 -5.95 13.88
N VAL A 13 -38.67 -7.26 14.07
CA VAL A 13 -37.35 -7.92 14.12
C VAL A 13 -36.64 -7.83 12.77
N MET A 14 -37.35 -8.00 11.65
CA MET A 14 -36.79 -7.84 10.31
C MET A 14 -36.38 -6.38 10.03
N CYS A 15 -37.20 -5.40 10.43
CA CYS A 15 -36.87 -3.97 10.32
C CYS A 15 -35.65 -3.59 11.17
N CYS A 16 -35.54 -4.13 12.39
CA CYS A 16 -34.37 -3.96 13.24
C CYS A 16 -33.10 -4.58 12.62
N TRP A 17 -33.22 -5.70 11.91
CA TRP A 17 -32.09 -6.32 11.19
C TRP A 17 -31.65 -5.48 9.97
N ALA A 18 -32.60 -4.91 9.23
CA ALA A 18 -32.31 -4.04 8.09
C ALA A 18 -31.59 -2.75 8.51
N ALA A 19 -31.97 -2.15 9.65
CA ALA A 19 -31.31 -0.97 10.20
C ALA A 19 -29.87 -1.24 10.70
N LEU A 20 -29.57 -2.49 11.08
CA LEU A 20 -28.23 -2.90 11.51
C LEU A 20 -27.27 -3.18 10.33
N VAL A 21 -27.79 -3.42 9.12
CA VAL A 21 -27.01 -3.77 7.92
C VAL A 21 -26.98 -2.59 6.93
N GLU A 22 -26.74 -1.37 7.41
CA GLU A 22 -26.30 -0.31 6.53
C GLU A 22 -24.77 -0.42 6.37
N ALA A 23 -24.34 -1.24 5.41
CA ALA A 23 -22.95 -1.27 4.99
C ALA A 23 -22.59 0.12 4.47
N LYS A 24 -21.93 0.94 5.30
CA LYS A 24 -21.59 2.33 4.98
C LYS A 24 -20.79 2.35 3.68
N TYR A 25 -21.40 2.86 2.61
CA TYR A 25 -20.76 2.99 1.30
C TYR A 25 -19.55 3.92 1.40
N MET A 26 -18.35 3.38 1.13
CA MET A 26 -17.08 4.09 1.24
C MET A 26 -16.65 4.62 -0.13
N LYS A 27 -16.85 5.91 -0.39
CA LYS A 27 -16.52 6.53 -1.69
C LYS A 27 -15.04 6.36 -2.03
N TYR A 28 -14.15 6.43 -1.04
CA TYR A 28 -12.71 6.27 -1.28
C TYR A 28 -12.31 4.90 -1.87
N LYS A 29 -13.11 3.85 -1.68
CA LYS A 29 -12.86 2.52 -2.26
C LYS A 29 -13.38 2.37 -3.69
N ASP A 30 -14.30 3.23 -4.12
CA ASP A 30 -14.87 3.14 -5.47
C ASP A 30 -14.01 3.90 -6.48
N PRO A 31 -13.38 3.21 -7.45
CA PRO A 31 -12.50 3.82 -8.43
C PRO A 31 -13.23 4.71 -9.45
N LYS A 32 -14.57 4.70 -9.50
CA LYS A 32 -15.37 5.56 -10.40
C LYS A 32 -15.38 7.01 -9.95
N TRP A 33 -15.18 7.28 -8.66
CA TRP A 33 -15.12 8.65 -8.15
C TRP A 33 -13.78 9.31 -8.52
N PRO A 34 -13.77 10.63 -8.81
CA PRO A 34 -12.54 11.36 -9.04
C PRO A 34 -11.58 11.24 -7.86
N LEU A 35 -10.28 11.20 -8.15
CA LEU A 35 -9.23 11.02 -7.14
C LEU A 35 -9.39 11.97 -5.94
N ASN A 36 -9.61 13.26 -6.18
CA ASN A 36 -9.77 14.27 -5.14
C ASN A 36 -10.99 14.03 -4.23
N VAL A 37 -12.06 13.42 -4.77
CA VAL A 37 -13.24 13.04 -3.99
C VAL A 37 -12.89 11.87 -3.07
N ARG A 38 -12.18 10.87 -3.59
CA ARG A 38 -11.71 9.71 -2.81
C ARG A 38 -10.75 10.11 -1.70
N ILE A 39 -9.83 11.04 -1.98
CA ILE A 39 -8.88 11.58 -0.99
C ILE A 39 -9.63 12.31 0.13
N LYS A 40 -10.53 13.24 -0.22
CA LYS A 40 -11.31 13.99 0.78
C LYS A 40 -12.17 13.06 1.64
N ASP A 41 -12.82 12.08 1.02
CA ASP A 41 -13.64 11.08 1.72
C ASP A 41 -12.79 10.29 2.73
N LEU A 42 -11.63 9.78 2.32
CA LEU A 42 -10.72 9.02 3.20
C LEU A 42 -10.18 9.87 4.35
N ILE A 43 -9.59 11.04 4.05
CA ILE A 43 -8.97 11.92 5.06
C ILE A 43 -10.00 12.38 6.11
N SER A 44 -11.26 12.57 5.70
CA SER A 44 -12.33 12.97 6.62
C SER A 44 -12.70 11.87 7.63
N GLN A 45 -12.41 10.61 7.32
CA GLN A 45 -12.71 9.45 8.17
C GLN A 45 -11.53 9.01 9.05
N MET A 46 -10.32 9.52 8.78
CA MET A 46 -9.09 9.16 9.50
C MET A 46 -8.98 9.84 10.87
N THR A 47 -8.53 9.07 11.86
CA THR A 47 -8.08 9.61 13.15
C THR A 47 -6.75 10.37 13.00
N LEU A 48 -6.33 11.07 14.05
CA LEU A 48 -5.04 11.75 14.05
C LEU A 48 -3.88 10.75 13.94
N GLU A 49 -3.97 9.62 14.64
CA GLU A 49 -2.97 8.54 14.62
C GLU A 49 -2.84 7.94 13.22
N GLU A 50 -3.95 7.71 12.53
CA GLU A 50 -3.94 7.22 11.15
C GLU A 50 -3.27 8.24 10.21
N LYS A 51 -3.52 9.54 10.38
CA LYS A 51 -2.88 10.60 9.58
C LYS A 51 -1.39 10.69 9.84
N ILE A 52 -0.98 10.63 11.10
CA ILE A 52 0.45 10.60 11.49
C ILE A 52 1.11 9.37 10.90
N GLY A 53 0.50 8.19 11.03
CA GLY A 53 1.02 6.94 10.47
C GLY A 53 1.29 7.04 8.97
N GLN A 54 0.41 7.68 8.21
CA GLN A 54 0.61 7.92 6.76
C GLN A 54 1.80 8.82 6.42
N MET A 55 2.22 9.69 7.35
CA MET A 55 3.38 10.57 7.17
C MET A 55 4.71 9.91 7.60
N VAL A 56 4.68 8.69 8.10
CA VAL A 56 5.87 7.97 8.57
C VAL A 56 6.37 6.97 7.52
N GLN A 57 7.66 7.05 7.23
CA GLN A 57 8.41 6.04 6.51
C GLN A 57 9.38 5.33 7.46
N ILE A 58 9.30 4.00 7.56
CA ILE A 58 10.20 3.19 8.39
C ILE A 58 11.14 2.32 7.55
N GLY A 59 12.25 1.90 8.14
CA GLY A 59 13.16 0.93 7.50
C GLY A 59 12.60 -0.48 7.54
N GLN A 60 12.88 -1.29 6.50
CA GLN A 60 12.40 -2.68 6.45
C GLN A 60 12.83 -3.54 7.65
N SER A 61 14.00 -3.26 8.24
CA SER A 61 14.60 -4.07 9.32
C SER A 61 13.78 -4.07 10.62
N VAL A 62 12.98 -3.04 10.82
CA VAL A 62 12.09 -2.89 12.00
C VAL A 62 10.62 -3.16 11.65
N THR A 63 10.34 -3.61 10.42
CA THR A 63 8.99 -3.75 9.90
C THR A 63 8.48 -5.18 10.05
N THR A 64 7.21 -5.30 10.46
CA THR A 64 6.43 -6.54 10.44
C THR A 64 4.98 -6.20 10.10
N ALA A 65 4.19 -7.18 9.66
CA ALA A 65 2.74 -6.99 9.47
C ALA A 65 2.03 -6.42 10.73
N LYS A 66 2.50 -6.80 11.93
CA LYS A 66 1.98 -6.30 13.21
C LYS A 66 2.31 -4.81 13.42
N VAL A 67 3.53 -4.39 13.10
CA VAL A 67 3.95 -2.98 13.18
C VAL A 67 3.14 -2.13 12.20
N MET A 68 3.00 -2.59 10.95
CA MET A 68 2.19 -1.92 9.93
C MET A 68 0.76 -1.70 10.41
N LYS A 69 0.12 -2.75 10.94
CA LYS A 69 -1.25 -2.67 11.45
C LYS A 69 -1.38 -1.76 12.67
N LYS A 70 -0.46 -1.87 13.63
CA LYS A 70 -0.55 -1.17 14.92
C LYS A 70 -0.37 0.35 14.77
N TYR A 71 0.51 0.78 13.88
CA TYR A 71 0.91 2.19 13.77
C TYR A 71 0.47 2.85 12.46
N PHE A 72 -0.37 2.19 11.65
CA PHE A 72 -0.93 2.74 10.40
C PHE A 72 0.12 3.31 9.43
N ILE A 73 1.29 2.66 9.39
CA ILE A 73 2.47 3.10 8.66
C ILE A 73 2.15 3.29 7.18
N GLY A 74 2.43 4.50 6.66
CA GLY A 74 2.19 4.85 5.25
C GLY A 74 3.27 4.36 4.30
N SER A 75 4.52 4.26 4.77
CA SER A 75 5.63 3.86 3.91
C SER A 75 6.68 3.01 4.60
N VAL A 76 7.31 2.13 3.82
CA VAL A 76 8.49 1.35 4.21
C VAL A 76 9.56 1.57 3.15
N CYS A 77 10.84 1.63 3.54
CA CYS A 77 11.94 1.77 2.61
C CYS A 77 13.08 0.79 2.92
N SER A 78 13.73 0.32 1.85
CA SER A 78 15.04 -0.29 1.89
C SER A 78 16.10 0.69 1.41
N GLY A 79 16.90 1.20 2.34
CA GLY A 79 18.11 1.94 1.99
C GLY A 79 19.22 1.00 1.50
N GLY A 80 20.29 1.57 0.93
CA GLY A 80 21.45 0.82 0.47
C GLY A 80 21.97 -0.19 1.50
N GLY A 81 22.19 -1.44 1.07
CA GLY A 81 22.66 -2.53 1.96
C GLY A 81 21.56 -3.26 2.73
N SER A 82 20.31 -2.76 2.69
CA SER A 82 19.18 -3.42 3.33
C SER A 82 18.54 -4.41 2.37
N TYR A 83 18.69 -5.71 2.66
CA TYR A 83 18.12 -6.81 1.87
C TYR A 83 17.39 -7.78 2.80
N PRO A 84 16.34 -8.50 2.33
CA PRO A 84 15.65 -9.50 3.13
C PRO A 84 16.61 -10.59 3.64
N VAL A 85 17.48 -11.05 2.74
CA VAL A 85 18.56 -12.02 2.98
C VAL A 85 19.72 -11.76 2.01
N LYS A 86 20.89 -12.33 2.27
CA LYS A 86 22.02 -12.28 1.34
C LYS A 86 21.63 -12.95 0.02
N SER A 87 21.91 -12.27 -1.10
CA SER A 87 21.56 -12.75 -2.45
C SER A 87 20.07 -13.03 -2.66
N ALA A 88 19.19 -12.23 -2.04
CA ALA A 88 17.73 -12.37 -2.16
C ALA A 88 17.26 -12.36 -3.63
N SER A 89 16.41 -13.34 -3.98
CA SER A 89 15.75 -13.40 -5.28
C SER A 89 14.62 -12.36 -5.36
N ALA A 90 14.14 -12.06 -6.57
CA ALA A 90 12.97 -11.22 -6.77
C ALA A 90 11.73 -11.75 -6.01
N GLU A 91 11.55 -13.08 -5.97
CA GLU A 91 10.47 -13.70 -5.22
C GLU A 91 10.58 -13.45 -3.71
N THR A 92 11.79 -13.50 -3.14
CA THR A 92 12.01 -13.19 -1.73
C THR A 92 11.63 -11.75 -1.40
N TRP A 93 11.96 -10.81 -2.29
CA TRP A 93 11.54 -9.41 -2.17
C TRP A 93 10.02 -9.25 -2.21
N ILE A 94 9.37 -9.86 -3.21
CA ILE A 94 7.92 -9.83 -3.39
C ILE A 94 7.22 -10.37 -2.13
N ASN A 95 7.66 -11.51 -1.61
CA ASN A 95 7.06 -12.16 -0.44
C ASN A 95 7.16 -11.29 0.82
N MET A 96 8.30 -10.64 1.03
CA MET A 96 8.49 -9.72 2.15
C MET A 96 7.59 -8.47 2.02
N VAL A 97 7.58 -7.82 0.85
CA VAL A 97 6.75 -6.62 0.61
C VAL A 97 5.26 -6.97 0.76
N ASN A 98 4.83 -8.13 0.25
CA ASN A 98 3.47 -8.62 0.41
C ASN A 98 3.10 -8.87 1.88
N ASP A 99 4.03 -9.31 2.73
CA ASP A 99 3.76 -9.47 4.15
C ASP A 99 3.49 -8.14 4.84
N PHE A 100 4.31 -7.12 4.58
CA PHE A 100 4.09 -5.78 5.08
C PHE A 100 2.77 -5.19 4.56
N GLN A 101 2.48 -5.41 3.27
CA GLN A 101 1.24 -4.94 2.65
C GLN A 101 0.00 -5.60 3.28
N ARG A 102 0.03 -6.91 3.58
CA ARG A 102 -1.04 -7.58 4.33
C ARG A 102 -1.31 -6.92 5.68
N GLY A 103 -0.25 -6.51 6.39
CA GLY A 103 -0.37 -5.72 7.62
C GLY A 103 -1.14 -4.42 7.41
N SER A 104 -0.75 -3.63 6.40
CA SER A 104 -1.38 -2.34 6.05
C SER A 104 -2.85 -2.50 5.67
N LEU A 105 -3.16 -3.49 4.83
CA LEU A 105 -4.51 -3.78 4.34
C LEU A 105 -5.44 -4.33 5.44
N SER A 106 -4.90 -4.85 6.53
CA SER A 106 -5.68 -5.35 7.68
C SER A 106 -6.13 -4.27 8.67
N THR A 107 -5.79 -2.99 8.41
CA THR A 107 -6.24 -1.84 9.20
C THR A 107 -7.71 -1.50 8.89
N ARG A 108 -8.31 -0.62 9.71
CA ARG A 108 -9.72 -0.18 9.56
C ARG A 108 -10.05 0.31 8.14
N HIS A 109 -9.16 1.11 7.57
CA HIS A 109 -9.34 1.68 6.23
C HIS A 109 -8.66 0.88 5.12
N GLY A 110 -7.76 -0.05 5.47
CA GLY A 110 -6.99 -0.84 4.52
C GLY A 110 -6.22 0.03 3.52
N ILE A 111 -5.62 1.12 3.99
CA ILE A 111 -4.80 2.00 3.13
C ILE A 111 -3.53 1.22 2.75
N PRO A 112 -3.21 1.03 1.46
CA PRO A 112 -1.99 0.34 1.06
C PRO A 112 -0.78 1.19 1.40
N MET A 113 0.29 0.54 1.89
CA MET A 113 1.58 1.20 2.07
C MET A 113 2.30 1.34 0.73
N ILE A 114 3.16 2.36 0.63
CA ILE A 114 4.11 2.51 -0.47
C ILE A 114 5.50 2.05 -0.05
N TYR A 115 6.15 1.24 -0.89
CA TYR A 115 7.47 0.71 -0.63
C TYR A 115 8.54 1.44 -1.46
N GLY A 116 9.56 1.98 -0.79
CA GLY A 116 10.69 2.67 -1.40
C GLY A 116 11.94 1.80 -1.49
N THR A 117 12.73 2.00 -2.56
CA THR A 117 14.05 1.39 -2.74
C THR A 117 14.94 2.28 -3.59
N ASP A 118 16.25 2.25 -3.35
CA ASP A 118 17.24 3.03 -4.09
C ASP A 118 17.60 2.39 -5.45
N ALA A 119 16.66 2.40 -6.40
CA ALA A 119 16.86 1.89 -7.77
C ALA A 119 17.60 2.89 -8.69
N VAL A 120 18.72 3.44 -8.23
CA VAL A 120 19.34 4.63 -8.86
C VAL A 120 20.06 4.34 -10.18
N HIS A 121 20.51 3.10 -10.39
CA HIS A 121 21.18 2.66 -11.62
C HIS A 121 20.76 1.23 -12.02
N GLY A 122 19.47 0.94 -11.88
CA GLY A 122 18.91 -0.41 -11.88
C GLY A 122 18.43 -0.76 -10.48
N ASN A 123 17.69 -1.87 -10.33
CA ASN A 123 17.30 -2.38 -9.01
C ASN A 123 18.47 -3.10 -8.33
N GLY A 124 19.55 -2.35 -8.05
CA GLY A 124 20.85 -2.92 -7.67
C GLY A 124 20.85 -3.69 -6.34
N SER A 125 19.84 -3.49 -5.51
CA SER A 125 19.61 -4.23 -4.27
C SER A 125 19.13 -5.68 -4.49
N THR A 126 18.60 -5.98 -5.67
CA THR A 126 18.11 -7.32 -6.03
C THR A 126 19.22 -8.14 -6.67
N TYR A 127 19.43 -9.36 -6.18
CA TYR A 127 20.48 -10.23 -6.69
C TYR A 127 20.28 -10.53 -8.18
N LYS A 128 21.36 -10.39 -8.97
CA LYS A 128 21.36 -10.56 -10.44
C LYS A 128 20.51 -9.55 -11.22
N ALA A 129 20.06 -8.45 -10.60
CA ALA A 129 19.44 -7.37 -11.36
C ALA A 129 20.42 -6.76 -12.37
N THR A 130 19.89 -6.23 -13.48
CA THR A 130 20.70 -5.50 -14.44
C THR A 130 21.20 -4.21 -13.82
N ILE A 131 22.51 -3.99 -13.89
CA ILE A 131 23.19 -2.80 -13.38
C ILE A 131 23.57 -1.91 -14.55
N PHE A 132 23.03 -0.70 -14.56
CA PHE A 132 23.35 0.34 -15.54
C PHE A 132 24.54 1.18 -15.09
N PRO A 133 25.21 1.90 -16.01
CA PRO A 133 26.17 2.93 -15.64
C PRO A 133 25.54 3.97 -14.72
N HIS A 134 26.32 4.47 -13.75
CA HIS A 134 25.89 5.60 -12.93
C HIS A 134 25.64 6.86 -13.77
N ASN A 135 24.91 7.81 -13.18
CA ASN A 135 24.43 9.02 -13.86
C ASN A 135 25.53 9.83 -14.55
N VAL A 136 26.75 9.89 -14.01
CA VAL A 136 27.87 10.57 -14.68
C VAL A 136 28.25 9.89 -16.00
N GLY A 137 28.28 8.56 -16.04
CA GLY A 137 28.53 7.78 -17.26
C GLY A 137 27.40 7.93 -18.26
N LEU A 138 26.14 7.93 -17.80
CA LEU A 138 24.99 8.22 -18.66
C LEU A 138 25.07 9.65 -19.24
N GLY A 139 25.47 10.63 -18.44
CA GLY A 139 25.70 12.01 -18.89
C GLY A 139 26.78 12.10 -19.97
N ALA A 140 27.87 11.32 -19.84
CA ALA A 140 28.94 11.25 -20.83
C ALA A 140 28.47 10.80 -22.23
N THR A 141 27.40 10.00 -22.30
CA THR A 141 26.87 9.51 -23.59
C THR A 141 26.20 10.59 -24.45
N ARG A 142 25.75 11.69 -23.85
CA ARG A 142 24.93 12.75 -24.49
C ARG A 142 23.63 12.23 -25.13
N GLN A 143 23.14 11.05 -24.74
CA GLN A 143 21.94 10.41 -25.30
C GLN A 143 20.73 10.53 -24.37
N VAL A 144 20.06 11.70 -24.39
CA VAL A 144 18.91 12.00 -23.51
C VAL A 144 17.75 11.01 -23.73
N ASN A 145 17.42 10.67 -24.98
CA ASN A 145 16.34 9.73 -25.29
C ASN A 145 16.62 8.31 -24.77
N ARG A 146 17.89 7.90 -24.69
CA ARG A 146 18.27 6.59 -24.16
C ARG A 146 18.16 6.54 -22.63
N HIS A 147 18.32 7.67 -21.94
CA HIS A 147 18.07 7.79 -20.50
C HIS A 147 16.59 7.55 -20.15
N ILE A 148 15.66 8.08 -20.96
CA ILE A 148 14.22 7.83 -20.79
C ILE A 148 13.90 6.33 -20.94
N SER A 149 14.48 5.68 -21.95
CA SER A 149 14.35 4.23 -22.14
C SER A 149 14.91 3.43 -20.96
N ILE A 150 16.07 3.82 -20.41
CA ILE A 150 16.64 3.19 -19.21
C ILE A 150 15.70 3.35 -18.01
N ASN A 151 15.09 4.52 -17.81
CA ASN A 151 14.14 4.71 -16.71
C ASN A 151 12.87 3.86 -16.89
N PHE A 152 12.42 3.65 -18.12
CA PHE A 152 11.32 2.72 -18.42
C PHE A 152 11.72 1.26 -18.15
N LEU A 153 12.92 0.85 -18.57
CA LEU A 153 13.49 -0.47 -18.28
C LEU A 153 13.65 -0.71 -16.78
N LYS A 154 14.08 0.29 -16.01
CA LYS A 154 14.15 0.22 -14.54
C LYS A 154 12.78 -0.06 -13.93
N ALA A 155 11.72 0.60 -14.42
CA ALA A 155 10.36 0.39 -13.91
C ALA A 155 9.79 -1.00 -14.24
N LEU A 156 10.19 -1.60 -15.37
CA LEU A 156 9.76 -2.95 -15.77
C LEU A 156 10.52 -4.08 -15.07
N LEU A 157 11.75 -3.83 -14.63
CA LEU A 157 12.63 -4.82 -14.01
C LEU A 157 12.65 -4.76 -12.48
N CYS A 158 11.77 -3.95 -11.88
CA CYS A 158 11.55 -3.85 -10.44
C CYS A 158 10.46 -4.80 -9.96
#